data_AF-K0I2G7-F1
#
_entry.id   AF-K0I2G7-F1
#
_cell.length_a   1.000
_cell.length_b   1.000
_cell.length_c   1.000
_cell.angle_alpha   90.00
_cell.angle_beta   90.00
_cell.angle_gamma   90.00
#
_symmetry.space_group_name_H-M   'P 1'
#
loop_
_entity.id
_entity.type
_entity.pdbx_description
1 polymer ?
#
loop_
_entity_poly.entity_id
_entity_poly.type
_entity_poly.pdbx_seq_one_letter_code
_entity_poly.pdbx_strand_id
1 'polypeptide(L)'
;MSTKTIPAQIIKTCDGCGVTIDAQNSRQEGKLTLNAHALDMHGHACADATRKLDLCDSCLYKVGRAIDVALAAAPPTSSADSRKGE
;
A
#
# COMPACT_ATOMS: atom_id res chain seq x y z
N MET A 1 -3.88 -44.31 -14.11
CA MET A 1 -3.55 -42.93 -13.67
C MET A 1 -4.52 -42.54 -12.57
N SER A 2 -4.04 -42.19 -11.37
CA SER A 2 -4.89 -41.72 -10.28
C SER A 2 -4.99 -40.20 -10.36
N THR A 3 -6.19 -39.69 -10.57
CA THR A 3 -6.51 -38.27 -10.49
C THR A 3 -6.93 -37.95 -9.06
N LYS A 4 -6.28 -36.95 -8.46
CA LYS A 4 -6.69 -36.35 -7.18
C LYS A 4 -6.99 -34.87 -7.42
N THR A 5 -8.18 -34.44 -7.05
CA THR A 5 -8.62 -33.05 -7.18
C THR A 5 -8.27 -32.31 -5.89
N ILE A 6 -7.43 -31.29 -5.98
CA ILE A 6 -7.11 -30.40 -4.86
C ILE A 6 -8.13 -29.25 -4.87
N PRO A 7 -8.84 -28.99 -3.75
CA PRO A 7 -9.80 -27.89 -3.68
C PRO A 7 -9.08 -26.54 -3.77
N ALA A 8 -9.78 -25.52 -4.29
CA ALA A 8 -9.23 -24.16 -4.37
C ALA A 8 -8.89 -23.62 -2.97
N GLN A 9 -7.67 -23.10 -2.80
CA GLN A 9 -7.19 -22.49 -1.57
C GLN A 9 -6.86 -21.02 -1.81
N ILE A 10 -7.27 -20.15 -0.89
CA ILE A 10 -6.93 -18.71 -0.93
C ILE A 10 -5.78 -18.51 0.06
N ILE A 11 -4.58 -18.26 -0.47
CA ILE A 11 -3.38 -17.98 0.32
C ILE A 11 -3.18 -16.46 0.31
N LYS A 12 -3.34 -15.82 1.46
CA LYS A 12 -3.06 -14.39 1.63
C LYS A 12 -1.60 -14.24 2.04
N THR A 13 -0.85 -13.42 1.32
CA THR A 13 0.59 -13.23 1.56
C THR A 13 0.86 -11.74 1.72
N CYS A 14 1.70 -11.38 2.68
CA CYS A 14 2.14 -10.00 2.85
C CYS A 14 3.13 -9.62 1.75
N ASP A 15 2.85 -8.56 0.99
CA ASP A 15 3.73 -8.06 -0.08
C ASP A 15 5.07 -7.53 0.43
N GLY A 16 5.12 -7.09 1.70
CA GLY A 16 6.32 -6.50 2.30
C GLY A 16 7.33 -7.52 2.85
N CYS A 17 6.85 -8.62 3.43
CA CYS A 17 7.72 -9.62 4.08
C CYS A 17 7.57 -11.05 3.56
N GLY A 18 6.64 -11.30 2.63
CA GLY A 18 6.38 -12.62 2.05
C GLY A 18 5.73 -13.62 3.01
N VAL A 19 5.39 -13.21 4.23
CA VAL A 19 4.76 -14.10 5.22
C VAL A 19 3.32 -14.36 4.83
N THR A 20 2.92 -15.64 4.86
CA THR A 20 1.52 -16.05 4.69
C THR A 20 0.71 -15.70 5.93
N ILE A 21 -0.41 -15.03 5.70
CA ILE A 21 -1.37 -14.66 6.74
C ILE A 21 -2.38 -15.81 6.82
N ASP A 22 -2.16 -16.70 7.79
CA ASP A 22 -3.05 -17.80 8.11
C ASP A 22 -3.61 -17.68 9.54
N ALA A 23 -4.56 -18.54 9.88
CA ALA A 23 -5.16 -18.59 11.22
C ALA A 23 -4.16 -19.04 12.30
N GLN A 24 -3.03 -19.64 11.92
CA GLN A 24 -2.04 -20.19 12.85
C GLN A 24 -1.07 -19.10 13.34
N ASN A 25 -0.78 -18.11 12.49
CA ASN A 25 0.12 -17.01 12.81
C ASN A 25 -0.59 -15.80 13.46
N SER A 26 -1.94 -15.80 13.51
CA SER A 26 -2.78 -14.73 14.09
C SER A 26 -2.40 -13.30 13.64
N ARG A 27 -1.83 -13.18 12.44
CA ARG A 27 -1.44 -11.90 11.85
C ARG A 27 -2.68 -11.21 11.33
N GLN A 28 -2.86 -9.94 11.66
CA GLN A 28 -3.94 -9.13 11.08
C GLN A 28 -3.55 -8.67 9.67
N GLU A 29 -4.54 -8.71 8.77
CA GLU A 29 -4.42 -8.14 7.44
C GLU A 29 -4.63 -6.63 7.49
N GLY A 30 -3.84 -5.89 6.72
CA GLY A 30 -4.05 -4.46 6.54
C GLY A 30 -3.73 -4.03 5.12
N LYS A 31 -4.57 -3.14 4.60
CA LYS A 31 -4.47 -2.65 3.22
C LYS A 31 -3.86 -1.27 3.21
N LEU A 32 -2.77 -1.11 2.46
CA LEU A 32 -2.17 0.19 2.20
C LEU A 32 -2.46 0.57 0.74
N THR A 33 -3.13 1.69 0.54
CA THR A 33 -3.36 2.25 -0.79
C THR A 33 -2.57 3.54 -0.92
N LEU A 34 -1.57 3.52 -1.81
CA LEU A 34 -0.76 4.68 -2.15
C LEU A 34 -1.33 5.28 -3.42
N ASN A 35 -2.11 6.35 -3.28
CA ASN A 35 -2.64 7.10 -4.41
C ASN A 35 -1.51 7.92 -5.01
N ALA A 36 -1.22 7.68 -6.28
CA ALA A 36 -0.19 8.39 -7.02
C ALA A 36 -0.65 8.58 -8.46
N HIS A 37 -0.20 9.67 -9.08
CA HIS A 37 -0.39 9.93 -10.49
C HIS A 37 0.92 9.69 -11.23
N ALA A 38 0.86 8.99 -12.36
CA ALA A 38 1.95 8.97 -13.32
C ALA A 38 1.99 10.34 -14.00
N LEU A 39 3.12 11.04 -13.83
CA LEU A 39 3.32 12.37 -14.39
C LEU A 39 3.93 12.25 -15.79
N ASP A 40 3.49 13.11 -16.72
CA ASP A 40 4.13 13.26 -18.03
C ASP A 40 5.44 14.06 -17.93
N MET A 41 6.11 14.27 -19.07
CA MET A 41 7.37 15.04 -19.15
C MET A 41 7.21 16.52 -18.73
N HIS A 42 5.99 17.01 -18.60
CA HIS A 42 5.65 18.36 -18.18
C HIS A 42 5.10 18.42 -16.74
N GLY A 43 5.04 17.28 -16.03
CA GLY A 43 4.55 17.20 -14.65
C GLY A 43 3.03 17.11 -14.51
N HIS A 44 2.28 16.90 -15.60
CA HIS A 44 0.84 16.72 -15.55
C HIS A 44 0.46 15.26 -15.30
N ALA A 45 -0.59 15.05 -14.50
CA ALA A 45 -1.14 13.72 -14.27
C ALA A 45 -1.69 13.12 -15.58
N CYS A 46 -1.04 12.09 -16.09
CA CYS A 46 -1.37 11.44 -17.36
C CYS A 46 -2.01 10.07 -17.15
N ALA A 47 -1.67 9.36 -16.06
CA ALA A 47 -2.30 8.08 -15.72
C ALA A 47 -2.38 7.87 -14.21
N ASP A 48 -3.21 6.91 -13.80
CA ASP A 48 -3.27 6.43 -12.42
C ASP A 48 -2.07 5.49 -12.16
N ALA A 49 -1.32 5.79 -11.10
CA ALA A 49 -0.18 4.99 -10.64
C ALA A 49 -0.41 4.45 -9.22
N THR A 50 -1.67 4.31 -8.82
CA THR A 50 -2.08 3.86 -7.49
C THR A 50 -1.54 2.47 -7.22
N ARG A 51 -0.83 2.33 -6.11
CA ARG A 51 -0.30 1.04 -5.66
C ARG A 51 -1.14 0.56 -4.49
N LYS A 52 -1.68 -0.65 -4.63
CA LYS A 52 -2.40 -1.36 -3.56
C LYS A 52 -1.47 -2.44 -3.03
N LEU A 53 -1.20 -2.40 -1.73
CA LEU A 53 -0.31 -3.33 -1.05
C LEU A 53 -1.08 -4.01 0.09
N ASP A 54 -1.04 -5.33 0.12
CA ASP A 54 -1.57 -6.14 1.20
C ASP A 54 -0.42 -6.42 2.19
N LEU A 55 -0.50 -5.84 3.38
CA LEU A 55 0.55 -5.90 4.39
C LEU A 55 0.06 -6.61 5.65
N CYS A 56 0.98 -7.25 6.37
CA CYS A 56 0.72 -7.73 7.73
C CYS A 56 0.87 -6.58 8.75
N ASP A 57 0.25 -6.74 9.91
CA ASP A 57 0.34 -5.87 11.09
C ASP A 57 1.73 -5.22 11.32
N SER A 58 2.80 -6.03 11.30
CA SER A 58 4.15 -5.56 11.59
C SER A 58 4.75 -4.72 10.47
N CYS A 59 4.46 -5.04 9.21
CA CYS A 59 4.88 -4.23 8.07
C CYS A 59 4.09 -2.92 8.05
N LEU A 60 2.81 -2.98 8.37
CA LEU A 60 1.94 -1.81 8.43
C LEU A 60 2.39 -0.85 9.54
N TYR A 61 2.76 -1.37 10.71
CA TYR A 61 3.36 -0.59 11.79
C TYR A 61 4.67 0.10 11.37
N LYS A 62 5.55 -0.61 10.66
CA LYS A 62 6.80 -0.03 10.15
C LYS A 62 6.54 1.12 9.18
N VAL A 63 5.56 0.96 8.29
CA VAL A 63 5.16 2.02 7.34
C VAL A 63 4.59 3.22 8.09
N GLY A 64 3.68 3.01 9.05
CA GLY A 64 3.12 4.09 9.87
C GLY A 64 4.22 4.90 10.56
N ARG A 65 5.16 4.21 11.23
CA ARG A 65 6.31 4.87 11.87
C ARG A 65 7.18 5.65 10.88
N ALA A 66 7.39 5.13 9.67
CA ALA A 66 8.16 5.82 8.64
C ALA A 66 7.45 7.10 8.17
N ILE A 67 6.12 7.07 8.06
CA ILE A 67 5.30 8.25 7.74
C ILE A 67 5.41 9.29 8.85
N ASP A 68 5.26 8.88 10.11
CA ASP A 68 5.37 9.80 11.25
C ASP A 68 6.73 10.50 11.30
N VAL A 69 7.82 9.75 11.06
CA VAL A 69 9.18 10.32 10.98
C VAL A 69 9.30 11.29 9.80
N ALA A 70 8.75 10.95 8.64
CA ALA A 70 8.79 11.82 7.47
C ALA A 70 8.00 13.13 7.69
N LEU A 71 6.84 13.05 8.34
CA LEU A 71 6.03 14.22 8.71
C LEU A 71 6.74 15.09 9.75
N ALA A 72 7.41 14.49 10.73
CA ALA A 72 8.17 15.22 11.73
C ALA A 72 9.42 15.92 11.15
N ALA A 73 10.01 15.34 10.09
CA ALA A 73 11.15 15.91 9.39
C ALA A 73 10.77 16.93 8.30
N ALA A 74 9.51 16.95 7.87
CA ALA A 74 9.04 17.86 6.84
C ALA A 74 8.95 19.30 7.40
N PRO A 75 9.53 20.31 6.72
CA PRO A 75 9.24 21.70 7.06
C PRO A 75 7.73 21.96 6.86
N PRO A 76 7.12 22.91 7.59
CA PRO A 76 5.72 23.24 7.40
C PRO A 76 5.51 23.72 5.95
N THR A 77 4.90 22.90 5.12
CA THR A 77 4.54 23.28 3.75
C THR A 77 3.34 24.21 3.82
N SER A 78 3.59 25.51 3.81
CA SER A 78 2.60 26.50 3.38
C SER A 78 2.45 26.37 1.86
N SER A 79 1.45 25.63 1.41
CA SER A 79 0.99 25.73 0.02
C SER A 79 -0.53 25.90 0.03
N ALA A 80 -0.93 27.17 0.13
CA ALA A 80 -2.13 27.64 -0.52
C ALA A 80 -1.92 27.50 -2.05
N ASP A 81 -2.65 26.60 -2.72
CA ASP A 81 -2.91 26.73 -4.15
C ASP A 81 -4.41 26.93 -4.33
N SER A 82 -4.76 28.20 -4.41
CA SER A 82 -6.04 28.69 -4.89
C SER A 82 -6.27 28.20 -6.31
N ARG A 83 -7.24 27.33 -6.55
CA ARG A 83 -7.93 27.26 -7.84
C ARG A 83 -9.44 27.29 -7.66
N LYS A 84 -9.91 28.53 -7.72
CA LYS A 84 -11.27 29.01 -7.99
C LYS A 84 -11.43 29.08 -9.52
N GLY A 85 -12.58 28.65 -10.04
CA GLY A 85 -13.02 28.79 -11.44
C GLY A 85 -12.97 27.46 -12.19
N GLU A 86 -14.02 26.95 -12.82
CA GLU A 86 -15.30 27.54 -13.30
C GLU A 86 -16.52 26.74 -12.84
#